data_AF-A0A1V2BCE0-F1
#
_entry.id   AF-A0A1V2BCE0-F1
#
_cell.length_a   1.000
_cell.length_b   1.000
_cell.length_c   1.000
_cell.angle_alpha   90.00
_cell.angle_beta   90.00
_cell.angle_gamma   90.00
#
_symmetry.space_group_name_H-M   'P 1'
#
loop_
_entity.id
_entity.type
_entity.pdbx_description
1 polymer ?
#
loop_
_entity_poly.entity_id
_entity_poly.type
_entity_poly.pdbx_seq_one_letter_code
_entity_poly.pdbx_strand_id
1 'polypeptide(L)'
;MLCDFFLQAYLDGERQQVEASKYRHYFKLKKEEGCPDSVVAFAQARCEEYTPHDVFVMDICLCGDEYFIVEYGGMNAAGFYKARIGDIVKGVSAYFVGS
;
A
#
# COMPACT_ATOMS: atom_id res chain seq x y z
N MET A 1 -11.60 -9.93 -17.25
CA MET A 1 -11.54 -9.40 -15.88
C MET A 1 -10.10 -9.53 -15.38
N LEU A 2 -9.27 -8.52 -15.62
CA LEU A 2 -7.97 -8.39 -14.95
C LEU A 2 -8.27 -8.16 -13.46
N CYS A 3 -7.60 -8.92 -12.59
CA CYS A 3 -7.70 -8.75 -11.14
C CYS A 3 -6.30 -8.77 -10.54
N ASP A 4 -5.74 -7.58 -10.37
CA ASP A 4 -4.43 -7.36 -9.77
C ASP A 4 -4.60 -6.81 -8.37
N PHE A 5 -3.83 -7.33 -7.42
CA PHE A 5 -3.88 -6.89 -6.03
C PHE A 5 -2.54 -6.35 -5.58
N PHE A 6 -2.56 -5.19 -4.94
CA PHE A 6 -1.40 -4.45 -4.50
C PHE A 6 -1.54 -4.09 -3.03
N LEU A 7 -0.45 -4.23 -2.28
CA LEU A 7 -0.30 -3.73 -0.92
C LEU A 7 0.53 -2.45 -1.00
N GLN A 8 0.08 -1.39 -0.33
CA GLN A 8 0.80 -0.13 -0.19
C GLN A 8 0.96 0.23 1.28
N ALA A 9 2.18 0.62 1.67
CA ALA A 9 2.52 1.05 3.01
C ALA A 9 2.64 2.57 3.07
N TYR A 10 1.95 3.18 4.04
CA TYR A 10 1.86 4.63 4.21
C TYR A 10 2.31 5.08 5.60
N LEU A 11 2.91 6.28 5.64
CA LEU A 11 3.27 7.02 6.85
C LEU A 11 2.79 8.47 6.76
N ASP A 12 2.40 9.04 7.90
CA ASP A 12 1.90 10.41 7.96
C ASP A 12 3.00 11.47 8.20
N GLY A 13 2.66 12.72 7.88
CA GLY A 13 3.52 13.89 7.71
C GLY A 13 3.20 14.57 6.38
N GLU A 14 3.11 13.76 5.32
CA GLU A 14 2.66 14.16 3.96
C GLU A 14 1.89 13.03 3.23
N ARG A 15 1.35 12.04 3.95
CA ARG A 15 0.67 10.84 3.38
C ARG A 15 1.54 10.14 2.34
N GLN A 16 2.81 10.01 2.66
CA GLN A 16 3.81 9.51 1.74
C GLN A 16 3.72 7.99 1.66
N GLN A 17 3.58 7.47 0.44
CA GLN A 17 3.79 6.07 0.17
C GLN A 17 5.27 5.75 0.39
N VAL A 18 5.56 4.76 1.23
CA VAL A 18 6.93 4.35 1.52
C VAL A 18 7.33 3.16 0.68
N GLU A 19 6.40 2.23 0.49
CA GLU A 19 6.65 0.97 -0.21
C GLU A 19 5.36 0.42 -0.81
N ALA A 20 5.50 -0.38 -1.87
CA ALA A 20 4.40 -1.12 -2.47
C ALA A 20 4.84 -2.45 -3.05
N SER A 21 3.89 -3.36 -3.17
CA SER A 21 4.11 -4.63 -3.87
C SER A 21 2.83 -5.17 -4.47
N LYS A 22 2.96 -5.89 -5.58
CA LYS A 22 1.88 -6.72 -6.12
C LYS A 22 1.94 -8.09 -5.47
N TYR A 23 0.79 -8.66 -5.10
CA TYR A 23 0.74 -9.98 -4.47
C TYR A 23 -0.16 -10.99 -5.18
N ARG A 24 -1.10 -10.56 -6.02
CA ARG A 24 -1.93 -11.44 -6.84
C ARG A 24 -2.15 -10.91 -8.25
N HIS A 25 -2.31 -11.83 -9.19
CA HIS A 25 -2.70 -11.59 -10.58
C HIS A 25 -3.69 -12.68 -11.01
N TYR A 26 -4.88 -12.29 -11.47
CA TYR A 26 -5.99 -13.21 -11.77
C TYR A 26 -6.24 -14.21 -10.62
N PHE A 27 -6.31 -13.70 -9.39
CA PHE A 27 -6.49 -14.46 -8.14
C PHE A 27 -5.38 -15.46 -7.78
N LYS A 28 -4.36 -15.62 -8.64
CA LYS A 28 -3.19 -16.45 -8.36
C LYS A 28 -2.13 -15.63 -7.64
N LEU A 29 -1.45 -16.26 -6.69
CA LEU A 29 -0.35 -15.64 -5.96
C LEU A 29 0.77 -15.29 -6.95
N LYS A 30 1.10 -14.00 -7.03
CA LYS A 30 2.18 -13.48 -7.87
C LYS A 30 2.78 -12.28 -7.15
N LYS A 31 3.96 -12.48 -6.57
CA LYS A 31 4.63 -11.46 -5.74
C LYS A 31 5.64 -10.70 -6.59
N GLU A 32 5.45 -9.40 -6.74
CA GLU A 32 6.32 -8.50 -7.51
C GLU A 32 6.59 -7.23 -6.70
N GLU A 33 7.78 -6.66 -6.86
CA GLU A 33 8.14 -5.39 -6.22
C GLU A 33 7.37 -4.23 -6.88
N GLY A 34 6.95 -3.25 -6.08
CA GLY A 34 6.28 -2.04 -6.55
C GLY A 34 4.85 -2.25 -7.04
N CYS A 35 4.30 -1.18 -7.59
CA CYS A 35 3.01 -1.15 -8.27
C CYS A 35 3.04 -0.07 -9.36
N PRO A 36 2.10 -0.09 -10.32
CA PRO A 36 1.95 1.00 -11.29
C PRO A 36 1.63 2.34 -10.62
N ASP A 37 2.09 3.46 -11.19
CA ASP A 37 1.85 4.82 -10.67
C ASP A 37 0.36 5.14 -10.50
N SER A 38 -0.51 4.58 -11.35
CA SER A 38 -1.96 4.73 -11.24
C SER A 38 -2.54 4.17 -9.95
N VAL A 39 -1.93 3.10 -9.41
CA VAL A 39 -2.31 2.49 -8.13
C VAL A 39 -1.90 3.40 -6.96
N VAL A 40 -0.76 4.07 -7.08
CA VAL A 40 -0.29 5.06 -6.10
C VAL A 40 -1.21 6.28 -6.11
N ALA A 41 -1.50 6.82 -7.28
CA ALA A 41 -2.40 7.97 -7.44
C ALA A 41 -3.80 7.68 -6.90
N PHE A 42 -4.34 6.48 -7.17
CA PHE A 42 -5.62 6.06 -6.62
C PHE A 42 -5.58 6.04 -5.08
N ALA A 43 -4.57 5.43 -4.47
CA ALA A 43 -4.46 5.37 -3.02
C ALA A 43 -4.30 6.75 -2.38
N GLN A 44 -3.46 7.62 -2.96
CA GLN A 44 -3.26 8.98 -2.48
C GLN A 44 -4.57 9.76 -2.46
N ALA A 45 -5.37 9.67 -3.53
CA ALA A 45 -6.69 10.30 -3.58
C ALA A 45 -7.63 9.77 -2.48
N ARG A 46 -7.53 8.49 -2.11
CA ARG A 46 -8.33 7.92 -0.99
C ARG A 46 -7.81 8.38 0.37
N CYS A 47 -6.51 8.56 0.54
CA CYS A 47 -5.92 9.11 1.76
C CYS A 47 -6.32 10.59 2.01
N GLU A 48 -6.69 11.34 0.97
CA GLU A 48 -7.25 12.69 1.13
C GLU A 48 -8.67 12.67 1.72
N GLU A 49 -9.43 11.61 1.45
CA GLU A 49 -10.79 11.43 1.95
C GLU A 49 -10.81 10.88 3.38
N TYR A 50 -9.95 9.89 3.68
CA TYR A 50 -9.93 9.22 4.96
C TYR A 50 -8.61 8.48 5.22
N THR A 51 -8.10 8.60 6.45
CA THR A 51 -6.94 7.83 6.95
C THR A 51 -7.25 7.25 8.33
N PRO A 52 -7.11 5.93 8.53
CA PRO A 52 -7.47 5.31 9.80
C PRO A 52 -6.44 5.53 10.91
N HIS A 53 -5.17 5.80 10.56
CA HIS A 53 -4.04 5.93 11.48
C HIS A 53 -2.85 6.61 10.77
N ASP A 54 -1.85 7.09 11.51
CA ASP A 54 -0.61 7.68 10.97
C ASP A 54 0.27 6.67 10.19
N VAL A 55 0.06 5.39 10.46
CA VAL A 55 0.84 4.28 9.91
C VAL A 55 -0.13 3.16 9.59
N PHE A 56 -0.32 2.87 8.31
CA PHE A 56 -1.30 1.90 7.85
C PHE A 56 -0.86 1.25 6.54
N VAL A 57 -1.57 0.20 6.18
CA VAL A 57 -1.48 -0.42 4.86
C VAL A 57 -2.82 -0.39 4.15
N MET A 58 -2.76 -0.29 2.83
CA MET A 58 -3.93 -0.30 1.97
C MET A 58 -3.77 -1.37 0.89
N ASP A 59 -4.73 -2.29 0.86
CA ASP A 59 -4.84 -3.28 -0.21
C ASP A 59 -5.77 -2.74 -1.29
N ILE A 60 -5.28 -2.70 -2.53
CA ILE A 60 -6.01 -2.21 -3.69
C ILE A 60 -6.10 -3.30 -4.74
N CYS A 61 -7.28 -3.45 -5.33
CA CYS A 61 -7.47 -4.27 -6.51
C CYS A 61 -7.87 -3.46 -7.73
N LEU A 62 -7.35 -3.86 -8.89
CA LEU A 62 -7.88 -3.44 -10.19
C LEU A 62 -8.89 -4.50 -10.64
N CYS A 63 -10.15 -4.12 -10.92
CA CYS A 63 -11.15 -5.02 -11.48
C CYS A 63 -11.73 -4.42 -12.75
N GLY A 64 -11.43 -5.02 -13.90
CA GLY A 64 -11.72 -4.37 -15.18
C GLY A 64 -10.85 -3.13 -15.34
N ASP A 65 -11.47 -1.96 -15.42
CA ASP A 65 -10.81 -0.67 -15.60
C ASP A 65 -10.88 0.21 -14.34
N GLU A 66 -11.41 -0.31 -13.23
CA GLU A 66 -11.65 0.43 -11.99
C GLU A 66 -10.83 -0.11 -10.82
N TYR A 67 -10.37 0.81 -9.97
CA TYR A 67 -9.66 0.48 -8.74
C TYR A 67 -10.60 0.48 -7.53
N PHE A 68 -10.40 -0.47 -6.64
CA PHE A 68 -11.16 -0.62 -5.40
C PHE A 68 -10.21 -0.83 -4.23
N ILE A 69 -10.58 -0.29 -3.08
CA ILE A 69 -9.94 -0.65 -1.81
C ILE A 69 -10.54 -1.97 -1.34
N VAL A 70 -9.69 -2.94 -1.08
CA VAL A 70 -10.07 -4.26 -0.55
C VAL A 70 -10.05 -4.24 0.97
N GLU A 71 -8.98 -3.68 1.55
CA GLU A 71 -8.75 -3.66 2.99
C GLU A 71 -7.93 -2.44 3.40
N TYR A 72 -8.24 -1.92 4.59
CA TYR A 72 -7.35 -1.07 5.38
C TYR A 72 -6.83 -1.89 6.55
N GLY A 73 -5.52 -1.99 6.67
CA GLY A 73 -4.86 -2.75 7.72
C GLY A 73 -3.94 -1.91 8.57
N GLY A 74 -3.69 -2.36 9.80
CA GLY A 74 -2.54 -1.91 10.57
C GLY A 74 -1.26 -2.54 10.01
N MET A 75 -0.13 -1.85 10.15
CA MET A 75 1.18 -2.34 9.70
C MET A 75 1.54 -3.73 10.28
N ASN A 76 1.08 -4.02 11.50
CA ASN A 76 1.30 -5.29 12.18
C ASN A 76 0.62 -6.49 11.49
N ALA A 77 -0.39 -6.24 10.66
CA ALA A 77 -1.14 -7.25 9.92
C ALA A 77 -0.70 -7.35 8.45
N ALA A 78 0.26 -6.52 8.02
CA ALA A 78 0.64 -6.43 6.61
C ALA A 78 1.36 -7.69 6.13
N GLY A 79 0.96 -8.19 4.95
CA GLY A 79 1.60 -9.35 4.34
C GLY A 79 3.04 -9.11 3.87
N PHE A 80 3.42 -7.84 3.69
CA PHE A 80 4.68 -7.27 3.16
C PHE A 80 5.20 -7.83 1.82
N TYR A 81 4.81 -9.04 1.42
CA TYR A 81 5.06 -9.69 0.14
C TYR A 81 6.46 -9.48 -0.42
N LYS A 82 6.61 -8.57 -1.39
CA LYS A 82 7.88 -8.17 -2.01
C LYS A 82 8.22 -6.70 -1.74
N ALA A 83 7.48 -6.03 -0.86
CA ALA A 83 7.84 -4.72 -0.35
C ALA A 83 9.15 -4.82 0.43
N ARG A 84 9.94 -3.74 0.39
CA ARG A 84 11.23 -3.67 1.08
C ARG A 84 11.00 -3.30 2.54
N ILE A 85 10.92 -4.32 3.39
CA ILE A 85 10.68 -4.14 4.84
C ILE A 85 11.68 -3.16 5.47
N GLY A 86 12.94 -3.15 5.02
CA GLY A 86 13.95 -2.20 5.50
C GLY A 86 13.56 -0.75 5.27
N ASP A 87 12.97 -0.43 4.12
CA ASP A 87 12.53 0.92 3.77
C ASP A 87 11.29 1.31 4.59
N ILE A 88 10.38 0.36 4.85
CA ILE A 88 9.24 0.55 5.76
C ILE A 88 9.72 0.86 7.19
N VAL A 89 10.61 0.02 7.74
CA VAL A 89 11.14 0.21 9.11
C VAL A 89 11.87 1.53 9.22
N LYS A 90 12.68 1.88 8.21
CA LYS A 90 13.39 3.16 8.17
C LYS A 90 12.41 4.33 8.14
N GLY A 91 11.38 4.27 7.31
CA GLY A 91 10.33 5.28 7.25
C GLY A 91 9.63 5.45 8.59
N VAL A 92 9.11 4.36 9.17
CA VAL A 92 8.39 4.38 10.46
C VAL A 92 9.29 4.94 11.56
N SER A 93 10.55 4.49 11.59
CA SER A 93 11.51 4.94 12.59
C SER A 93 11.83 6.42 12.42
N ALA A 94 12.01 6.90 11.19
CA ALA A 94 12.23 8.32 10.91
C ALA A 94 11.05 9.18 11.36
N TYR A 95 9.82 8.70 11.17
CA TYR A 95 8.61 9.38 11.64
C TYR A 95 8.62 9.56 13.16
N PHE A 96 8.80 8.48 13.94
CA PHE A 96 8.70 8.54 15.40
C PHE A 96 9.96 9.07 16.12
N VAL A 97 11.13 9.02 15.50
CA VAL A 97 12.37 9.57 16.08
C VAL A 97 12.55 11.05 15.74
N GLY A 98 11.97 11.50 14.63
CA GLY A 98 11.98 12.91 14.20
C GLY A 98 10.83 13.76 14.76
N SER A 99 9.81 13.13 15.37
CA SER A 99 8.65 13.77 16.01
C SER A 99 8.90 14.20 17.45
#